data_AF-A0A2V8WTD5-F1
#
_entry.id   AF-A0A2V8WTD5-F1
#
_cell.length_a   1.000
_cell.length_b   1.000
_cell.length_c   1.000
_cell.angle_alpha   90.00
_cell.angle_beta   90.00
_cell.angle_gamma   90.00
#
_symmetry.space_group_name_H-M   'P 1'
#
loop_
_entity.id
_entity.type
_entity.pdbx_description
1 polymer ?
#
loop_
_entity_poly.entity_id
_entity_poly.type
_entity_poly.pdbx_seq_one_letter_code
_entity_poly.pdbx_strand_id
1 'polypeptide(L)'
;MGGELIGLVAVILGMGVPLGALYTYYRVRKLRSEERLAAIARGVEIPVEPELSQAARSRRSGILLVSGALGYIATFGLIAGIQADRDIWTAAAFGIIPLALGIGYFLDWSMIRTDARSAN
;
A
#
# COMPACT_ATOMS: atom_id res chain seq x y z
N MET A 1 -23.08 26.47 1.94
CA MET A 1 -22.16 26.45 0.78
C MET A 1 -20.82 25.76 1.08
N GLY A 2 -20.20 25.90 2.27
CA GLY A 2 -18.92 25.23 2.57
C GLY A 2 -18.98 23.69 2.66
N GLY A 3 -20.05 23.12 3.21
CA GLY A 3 -20.18 21.67 3.42
C GLY A 3 -20.30 20.84 2.14
N GLU A 4 -21.03 21.32 1.13
CA GLU A 4 -21.16 20.63 -0.17
C GLU A 4 -19.82 20.60 -0.92
N LEU A 5 -19.04 21.69 -0.87
CA LEU A 5 -17.71 21.73 -1.46
C LEU A 5 -16.75 20.76 -0.77
N ILE A 6 -16.78 20.69 0.57
CA ILE A 6 -15.96 19.73 1.34
C ILE A 6 -16.33 18.29 0.99
N GLY A 7 -17.64 17.98 0.92
CA GLY A 7 -18.12 16.65 0.52
C GLY A 7 -17.69 16.26 -0.90
N LEU A 8 -17.82 17.19 -1.85
CA LEU A 8 -17.38 16.99 -3.23
C LEU A 8 -15.87 16.72 -3.32
N VAL A 9 -15.06 17.53 -2.63
CA VAL A 9 -13.60 17.36 -2.61
C VAL A 9 -13.21 16.02 -1.99
N ALA A 10 -13.86 15.62 -0.90
CA ALA A 10 -13.61 14.34 -0.25
C ALA A 10 -13.87 13.15 -1.19
N VAL A 11 -14.96 13.18 -1.96
CA VAL A 11 -15.29 12.13 -2.93
C VAL A 11 -14.30 12.12 -4.10
N ILE A 12 -13.97 13.29 -4.65
CA ILE A 12 -13.03 13.41 -5.78
C ILE A 12 -11.65 12.90 -5.38
N LEU A 13 -11.14 13.28 -4.21
CA LEU A 13 -9.83 12.80 -3.75
C LEU A 13 -9.88 11.33 -3.33
N GLY A 14 -10.93 10.92 -2.62
CA GLY A 14 -11.13 9.56 -2.15
C GLY A 14 -11.20 8.53 -3.28
N MET A 15 -11.82 8.87 -4.41
CA MET A 15 -11.90 7.98 -5.57
C MET A 15 -10.83 8.28 -6.63
N GLY A 16 -10.52 9.54 -6.88
CA GLY A 16 -9.60 9.96 -7.92
C GLY A 16 -8.16 9.51 -7.67
N VAL A 17 -7.68 9.58 -6.42
CA VAL A 17 -6.31 9.15 -6.08
C VAL A 17 -6.14 7.63 -6.27
N PRO A 18 -7.02 6.75 -5.73
CA PRO A 18 -6.92 5.33 -6.01
C PRO A 18 -7.08 4.97 -7.49
N LEU A 19 -8.00 5.61 -8.22
CA LEU A 19 -8.19 5.36 -9.65
C LEU A 19 -6.95 5.78 -10.47
N GLY A 20 -6.36 6.94 -10.17
CA GLY A 20 -5.12 7.39 -10.80
C GLY A 20 -3.93 6.47 -10.49
N ALA A 21 -3.81 6.01 -9.25
CA ALA A 21 -2.79 5.04 -8.84
C ALA A 21 -2.98 3.69 -9.56
N LEU A 22 -4.21 3.21 -9.67
CA LEU A 22 -4.51 1.95 -10.37
C LEU A 22 -4.26 2.07 -11.88
N TYR A 23 -4.66 3.19 -12.49
CA TYR A 23 -4.42 3.45 -13.91
C TYR A 23 -2.93 3.48 -14.22
N THR A 24 -2.14 4.24 -13.45
CA THR A 24 -0.69 4.34 -13.64
C THR A 24 -0.01 2.99 -13.44
N TYR A 25 -0.40 2.24 -12.40
CA TYR A 25 0.07 0.88 -12.17
C TYR A 25 -0.22 -0.05 -13.36
N TYR A 26 -1.47 -0.06 -13.84
CA TYR A 26 -1.86 -0.88 -14.99
C TYR A 26 -1.11 -0.46 -16.26
N ARG A 27 -0.98 0.84 -16.50
CA ARG A 27 -0.30 1.40 -17.68
C ARG A 27 1.16 0.96 -17.74
N VAL A 28 1.89 1.10 -16.63
CA VAL A 28 3.30 0.68 -16.55
C VAL A 28 3.42 -0.83 -16.74
N ARG A 29 2.52 -1.61 -16.12
CA ARG A 29 2.55 -3.07 -16.23
C ARG A 29 2.24 -3.55 -17.65
N LYS A 30 1.29 -2.90 -18.34
CA LYS A 30 0.95 -3.20 -19.73
C LYS A 30 2.15 -2.93 -20.65
N LEU A 31 2.78 -1.76 -20.52
CA LEU A 31 3.96 -1.41 -21.32
C LEU A 31 5.09 -2.43 -21.14
N ARG A 32 5.40 -2.82 -19.90
CA ARG A 32 6.42 -3.85 -19.62
C ARG A 32 6.08 -5.20 -20.27
N SER A 33 4.81 -5.60 -20.28
CA SER A 33 4.38 -6.83 -20.95
C SER A 33 4.53 -6.75 -22.47
N GLU A 34 4.20 -5.60 -23.07
CA GLU A 34 4.35 -5.36 -24.51
C GLU A 34 5.84 -5.31 -24.92
N GLU A 35 6.69 -4.67 -24.12
CA GLU A 35 8.15 -4.67 -24.31
C GLU A 35 8.74 -6.08 -24.26
N ARG A 36 8.28 -6.91 -23.31
CA ARG A 36 8.68 -8.32 -23.23
C ARG A 36 8.27 -9.12 -24.46
N LEU A 37 7.05 -8.95 -24.95
CA LEU A 37 6.58 -9.61 -26.19
C LEU A 37 7.39 -9.17 -27.41
N ALA A 38 7.71 -7.88 -27.51
CA ALA A 38 8.54 -7.35 -28.58
C ALA A 38 9.99 -7.86 -28.51
N ALA A 39 10.56 -8.00 -27.32
CA ALA A 39 11.90 -8.58 -27.12
C ALA A 39 11.94 -10.05 -27.53
N ILE A 40 10.93 -10.85 -27.15
CA ILE A 40 10.78 -12.25 -27.60
C ILE A 40 10.71 -12.34 -29.13
N ALA A 41 9.88 -11.51 -29.76
CA ALA A 41 9.75 -11.48 -31.22
C ALA A 41 11.06 -11.08 -31.93
N ARG A 42 11.89 -10.26 -31.29
CA ARG A 42 13.21 -9.84 -31.80
C ARG A 42 14.35 -10.79 -31.41
N GLY A 43 14.07 -11.83 -30.62
CA GLY A 43 15.09 -12.75 -30.09
C GLY A 43 16.09 -12.10 -29.15
N VAL A 44 15.74 -10.97 -28.52
CA VAL A 44 16.61 -10.23 -27.59
C VAL A 44 16.39 -10.74 -26.17
N GLU A 45 17.47 -10.83 -25.40
CA GLU A 45 17.41 -11.23 -24.00
C GLU A 45 16.54 -10.27 -23.18
N ILE A 46 15.59 -10.82 -22.43
CA ILE A 46 14.65 -10.05 -21.63
C ILE A 46 15.29 -9.75 -20.27
N PRO A 47 15.40 -8.48 -19.85
CA PRO A 47 15.78 -8.16 -18.49
C PRO A 47 14.72 -8.72 -17.52
N VAL A 48 15.04 -9.84 -16.87
CA VAL A 48 14.20 -10.43 -15.83
C VAL A 48 14.40 -9.57 -14.58
N GLU A 49 13.41 -8.74 -14.27
CA GLU A 49 13.37 -8.01 -13.00
C GLU A 49 13.56 -9.03 -11.87
N PRO A 50 14.53 -8.85 -10.96
CA PRO A 50 14.80 -9.83 -9.91
C PRO A 50 13.53 -10.04 -9.08
N GLU A 51 13.03 -11.27 -9.08
CA GLU A 51 11.86 -11.61 -8.27
C GLU A 51 12.22 -11.42 -6.81
N LEU A 52 11.52 -10.48 -6.16
CA LEU A 52 11.67 -10.30 -4.72
C LEU A 52 11.38 -11.62 -4.03
N SER A 53 12.33 -12.07 -3.21
CA SER A 53 12.11 -13.21 -2.33
C SER A 53 10.86 -12.98 -1.47
N GLN A 54 10.20 -14.06 -1.09
CA GLN A 54 8.99 -13.99 -0.26
C GLN A 54 9.24 -13.16 1.02
N ALA A 55 10.42 -13.31 1.63
CA ALA A 55 10.87 -12.50 2.75
C ALA A 55 10.90 -10.99 2.43
N ALA A 56 11.51 -10.59 1.30
CA ALA A 56 11.59 -9.18 0.92
C ALA A 56 10.20 -8.58 0.62
N ARG A 57 9.31 -9.38 0.02
CA ARG A 57 7.93 -8.99 -0.25
C ARG A 57 7.13 -8.79 1.03
N SER A 58 7.24 -9.73 1.98
CA SER A 58 6.57 -9.68 3.28
C SER A 58 6.98 -8.43 4.07
N ARG A 59 8.29 -8.15 4.16
CA ARG A 59 8.81 -6.93 4.78
C ARG A 59 8.27 -5.66 4.13
N ARG A 60 8.23 -5.60 2.80
CA ARG A 60 7.72 -4.42 2.07
C ARG A 60 6.25 -4.17 2.38
N SER A 61 5.42 -5.21 2.36
CA SER A 61 4.00 -5.11 2.71
C SER A 61 3.81 -4.66 4.15
N GLY A 62 4.59 -5.21 5.09
CA GLY A 62 4.59 -4.81 6.49
C GLY A 62 4.90 -3.33 6.69
N ILE A 63 5.97 -2.82 6.07
CA ILE A 63 6.36 -1.40 6.14
C ILE A 63 5.22 -0.51 5.61
N LEU A 64 4.69 -0.82 4.42
CA LEU A 64 3.64 0.00 3.79
C LEU A 64 2.36 0.07 4.63
N LEU A 65 1.93 -1.07 5.17
CA LEU A 65 0.73 -1.17 5.99
C LEU A 65 0.89 -0.45 7.34
N VAL A 66 2.03 -0.63 8.02
CA VAL A 66 2.30 0.07 9.28
C VAL A 66 2.43 1.58 9.04
N SER A 67 3.16 2.03 8.03
CA SER A 67 3.30 3.46 7.74
C SER A 67 1.96 4.10 7.36
N GLY A 68 1.16 3.40 6.54
CA GLY A 68 -0.16 3.88 6.14
C GLY A 68 -1.12 3.95 7.33
N ALA A 69 -1.10 2.94 8.20
CA ALA A 69 -1.92 2.92 9.40
C ALA A 69 -1.55 4.02 10.40
N LEU A 70 -0.25 4.21 10.67
CA LEU A 70 0.22 5.28 11.55
C LEU A 70 -0.15 6.65 11.00
N GLY A 71 0.05 6.89 9.70
CA GLY A 71 -0.36 8.13 9.05
C GLY A 71 -1.86 8.37 9.14
N TYR A 72 -2.67 7.33 8.92
CA TYR A 72 -4.12 7.40 9.02
C TYR A 72 -4.59 7.72 10.45
N ILE A 73 -4.12 6.96 11.45
CA ILE A 73 -4.45 7.19 12.85
C ILE A 73 -4.04 8.60 13.29
N ALA A 74 -2.82 9.02 12.96
CA ALA A 74 -2.33 10.35 13.31
C ALA A 74 -3.18 11.45 12.68
N THR A 75 -3.52 11.33 11.39
CA THR A 75 -4.34 12.33 10.70
C THR A 75 -5.72 12.45 11.33
N PHE A 76 -6.44 11.34 11.49
CA PHE A 76 -7.79 11.39 12.07
C PHE A 76 -7.78 11.74 13.56
N GLY A 77 -6.77 11.30 14.31
CA GLY A 77 -6.60 11.67 15.72
C GLY A 77 -6.35 13.17 15.91
N LEU A 78 -5.54 13.79 15.05
CA LEU A 78 -5.33 15.24 15.07
C LEU A 78 -6.61 16.00 14.73
N ILE A 79 -7.36 15.56 13.70
CA ILE A 79 -8.64 16.17 13.34
C ILE A 79 -9.64 16.06 14.50
N ALA A 80 -9.74 14.87 15.12
CA ALA A 80 -10.63 14.64 16.26
C ALA A 80 -10.26 15.52 17.47
N GLY A 81 -8.96 15.74 17.71
CA GLY A 81 -8.48 16.64 18.74
C GLY A 81 -8.82 18.11 18.50
N ILE A 82 -8.82 18.56 17.24
CA ILE A 82 -9.15 19.94 16.86
C ILE A 82 -10.67 20.19 16.88
N GLN A 83 -11.45 19.26 16.34
CA GLN A 83 -12.91 19.39 16.23
C GLN A 83 -13.66 18.98 17.52
N ALA A 84 -12.99 18.32 18.47
CA ALA A 84 -13.57 17.77 19.70
C ALA A 84 -14.77 16.83 19.45
N ASP A 85 -14.81 16.18 18.28
CA ASP A 85 -15.87 15.26 17.87
C ASP A 85 -15.46 13.81 18.12
N ARG A 86 -16.33 13.06 18.80
CA ARG A 86 -16.09 11.67 19.18
C ARG A 86 -16.20 10.72 17.99
N ASP A 87 -16.98 11.05 16.98
CA ASP A 87 -17.19 10.16 15.83
C ASP A 87 -15.92 10.04 14.97
N ILE A 88 -15.08 11.08 14.97
CA ILE A 88 -13.80 11.11 14.26
C ILE A 88 -12.76 10.20 14.95
N TRP A 89 -12.85 10.00 16.27
CA TRP A 89 -12.04 9.00 16.97
C TRP A 89 -12.39 7.58 16.54
N THR A 90 -13.67 7.32 16.25
CA THR A 90 -14.10 6.03 15.68
C THR A 90 -13.47 5.81 14.31
N ALA A 91 -13.39 6.87 13.47
CA ALA A 91 -12.66 6.81 12.21
C ALA A 91 -11.18 6.47 12.43
N ALA A 92 -10.48 7.15 13.34
CA ALA A 92 -9.07 6.87 13.65
C ALA A 92 -8.83 5.42 14.08
N ALA A 93 -9.76 4.82 14.86
CA ALA A 93 -9.66 3.44 15.33
C ALA A 93 -9.64 2.41 14.18
N PHE A 94 -10.25 2.69 13.03
CA PHE A 94 -10.18 1.79 11.87
C PHE A 94 -8.74 1.58 11.36
N GLY A 95 -7.83 2.52 11.63
CA GLY A 95 -6.42 2.36 11.30
C GLY A 95 -5.71 1.24 12.08
N ILE A 96 -6.30 0.73 13.16
CA ILE A 96 -5.75 -0.41 13.92
C ILE A 96 -5.72 -1.68 13.06
N ILE A 97 -6.70 -1.84 12.15
CA ILE A 97 -6.78 -3.01 11.27
C ILE A 97 -5.56 -3.13 10.35
N PRO A 98 -5.22 -2.13 9.50
CA PRO A 98 -4.02 -2.20 8.68
C PRO A 98 -2.73 -2.21 9.53
N LEU A 99 -2.73 -1.63 10.74
CA LEU A 99 -1.60 -1.70 11.65
C LEU A 99 -1.33 -3.15 12.10
N ALA A 100 -2.37 -3.87 12.50
CA ALA A 100 -2.29 -5.28 12.88
C ALA A 100 -1.84 -6.16 11.70
N LEU A 101 -2.37 -5.91 10.50
CA LEU A 101 -1.93 -6.60 9.28
C LEU A 101 -0.44 -6.33 9.00
N GLY A 102 0.00 -5.09 9.12
CA GLY A 102 1.40 -4.72 8.93
C GLY A 102 2.35 -5.41 9.93
N ILE A 103 1.95 -5.52 11.20
CA ILE A 103 2.67 -6.29 12.21
C ILE A 103 2.71 -7.78 11.83
N GLY A 104 1.59 -8.35 11.37
CA GLY A 104 1.53 -9.73 10.89
C GLY A 104 2.53 -10.03 9.78
N TYR A 105 2.68 -9.11 8.81
CA TYR A 105 3.71 -9.24 7.77
C TYR A 105 5.14 -9.14 8.30
N PHE A 106 5.40 -8.37 9.36
CA PHE A 106 6.71 -8.38 10.00
C PHE A 106 7.00 -9.71 10.72
N LEU A 107 5.99 -10.31 11.34
CA LEU A 107 6.11 -11.63 11.95
C LEU A 107 6.38 -12.70 10.89
N ASP A 108 5.62 -12.73 9.80
CA ASP A 108 5.84 -13.63 8.67
C ASP A 108 7.27 -13.50 8.11
N TRP A 109 7.75 -12.27 7.90
CA TRP A 109 9.14 -12.03 7.51
C TRP A 109 10.16 -12.59 8.50
N SER A 110 9.90 -12.45 9.80
CA SER A 110 10.78 -12.95 10.85
C SER A 110 10.84 -14.47 10.89
N MET A 111 9.71 -15.15 10.65
CA MET A 111 9.61 -16.60 10.58
C MET A 111 10.34 -17.15 9.36
N ILE A 112 10.08 -16.60 8.16
CA ILE A 112 10.76 -17.00 6.92
C ILE A 112 12.29 -16.86 7.06
N ARG A 113 12.75 -15.78 7.70
CA ARG A 113 14.18 -15.55 7.94
C ARG A 113 14.77 -16.57 8.92
N THR A 114 13.99 -17.03 9.89
CA THR A 114 14.42 -18.03 10.87
C THR A 114 14.48 -19.41 10.23
N ASP A 115 13.46 -19.80 9.47
CA ASP A 115 13.44 -21.08 8.74
C ASP A 115 14.60 -21.21 7.75
N ALA A 116 14.93 -20.13 7.04
CA ALA A 116 16.07 -20.08 6.14
C ALA A 116 17.43 -20.25 6.85
N ARG A 117 17.52 -19.92 8.15
CA ARG A 117 18.73 -20.15 8.96
C ARG A 117 18.81 -21.56 9.51
N SER A 118 17.68 -22.17 9.86
CA SER A 118 17.62 -23.54 10.39
C SER A 118 17.85 -24.61 9.32
N ALA A 119 17.62 -24.28 8.04
CA ALA A 119 17.83 -25.17 6.90
C ALA A 119 19.29 -25.21 6.39
N ASN A 120 20.20 -24.47 7.03
CA ASN A 120 21.60 -24.28 6.62
C ASN A 120 22.54 -24.73 7.74
#